data_AF-A0A5A7V8Q1-F1
#
_entry.id   AF-A0A5A7V8Q1-F1
#
_cell.length_a   1.000
_cell.length_b   1.000
_cell.length_c   1.000
_cell.angle_alpha   90.00
_cell.angle_beta   90.00
_cell.angle_gamma   90.00
#
_symmetry.space_group_name_H-M   'P 1'
#
loop_
_entity.id
_entity.type
_entity.pdbx_description
1 polymer ?
#
loop_
_entity_poly.entity_id
_entity_poly.type
_entity_poly.pdbx_seq_one_letter_code
_entity_poly.pdbx_strand_id
1 'polypeptide(L)'
;MIWDEVGEDQFDREKVLLELEQECLEVYRKKVDGANVSRARLHQELAEAEAEFTHLLLSLGERSLPGRPEKMTGTLKEQLDSITPALREMRLRKEERVKQFRSVQGQILKISAEIGGQSECDDSSPVVIVNENDLSLNKLEEYQNELQRLHSEKNERLQRAGKYIDTVHKLSATLGMDASTIITKIHPSLDDPFGRSKNISDSVLEKLKCTVESLKEEKQQRLEKLHNLGKALTNLWDLMDSPYGDRRLFSHVIRLLSVSSPEISEPGSLTVYIIEQAEAEVRRLDQLKASKMKELFIKKQKDLEDVCNKSHMEIPSRSEMEKIINLINSGEIDHANLLASMDEQILRAKEEAYSRKTIMEKVEKWMLACDEERWLEEYSMDQSRYSVSRGAHKNLRRAERARIAVNKIPALVELLLEKTKNWEAERSKVFLYDEVPLLAMLEEYNALRQEKEEEKRRLRQEKKKVQTQVIIQPDNFYGPRPSTSSRRLSNASINGGHSNAIALNKRISLGIQQLESNSINSSTQGISILKEGRKSPVQNIALRHNLVSQVRDETASVVSTFSGPISP
;
A
#
# COMPACT_ATOMS: atom_id res chain seq x y z
N MET A 1 -147.33 6.70 22.08
CA MET A 1 -146.09 7.32 21.59
C MET A 1 -145.41 7.90 22.82
N ILE A 2 -144.14 7.57 23.12
CA ILE A 2 -143.60 7.80 24.47
C ILE A 2 -143.70 9.28 24.91
N TRP A 3 -143.54 10.23 23.99
CA TRP A 3 -143.71 11.66 24.27
C TRP A 3 -145.18 12.09 24.54
N ASP A 4 -146.17 11.42 23.94
CA ASP A 4 -147.60 11.62 24.27
C ASP A 4 -147.99 10.98 25.61
N GLU A 5 -147.24 9.96 26.05
CA GLU A 5 -147.45 9.28 27.33
C GLU A 5 -146.81 10.05 28.51
N VAL A 6 -145.73 10.81 28.24
CA VAL A 6 -145.02 11.64 29.23
C VAL A 6 -145.57 13.07 29.30
N GLY A 7 -146.18 13.59 28.22
CA GLY A 7 -146.78 14.93 28.19
C GLY A 7 -145.81 16.06 27.80
N GLU A 8 -144.75 15.73 27.07
CA GLU A 8 -143.76 16.68 26.53
C GLU A 8 -144.41 17.68 25.55
N ASP A 9 -144.06 18.97 25.66
CA ASP A 9 -144.56 20.04 24.77
C ASP A 9 -143.97 19.95 23.36
N GLN A 10 -144.69 20.46 22.37
CA GLN A 10 -144.26 20.42 20.97
C GLN A 10 -142.91 21.12 20.74
N PHE A 11 -142.61 22.20 21.47
CA PHE A 11 -141.34 22.90 21.37
C PHE A 11 -140.16 22.06 21.87
N ASP A 12 -140.32 21.37 23.01
CA ASP A 12 -139.27 20.51 23.57
C ASP A 12 -139.07 19.23 22.73
N ARG A 13 -140.13 18.69 22.12
CA ARG A 13 -140.04 17.61 21.12
C ARG A 13 -139.23 18.04 19.89
N GLU A 14 -139.53 19.20 19.32
CA GLU A 14 -138.80 19.75 18.16
C GLU A 14 -137.33 20.03 18.50
N LYS A 15 -137.06 20.55 19.70
CA LYS A 15 -135.70 20.75 20.22
C LYS A 15 -134.92 19.44 20.35
N VAL A 16 -135.50 18.39 20.93
CA VAL A 16 -134.84 17.07 21.04
C VAL A 16 -134.61 16.43 19.67
N LEU A 17 -135.52 16.61 18.71
CA LEU A 17 -135.30 16.18 17.32
C LEU A 17 -134.14 16.96 16.66
N LEU A 18 -134.06 18.27 16.88
CA LEU A 18 -132.99 19.13 16.35
C LEU A 18 -131.63 18.79 16.97
N GLU A 19 -131.58 18.52 18.27
CA GLU A 19 -130.38 18.05 18.98
C GLU A 19 -129.92 16.68 18.43
N LEU A 20 -130.84 15.77 18.17
CA LEU A 20 -130.54 14.44 17.61
C LEU A 20 -130.10 14.52 16.12
N GLU A 21 -130.66 15.43 15.33
CA GLU A 21 -130.17 15.75 13.98
C GLU A 21 -128.75 16.33 14.02
N GLN A 22 -128.51 17.29 14.92
CA GLN A 22 -127.20 17.91 15.12
C GLN A 22 -126.14 16.87 15.53
N GLU A 23 -126.46 15.96 16.46
CA GLU A 23 -125.57 14.85 16.85
C GLU A 23 -125.31 13.88 15.69
N CYS A 24 -126.32 13.52 14.91
CA CYS A 24 -126.16 12.67 13.73
C CYS A 24 -125.26 13.33 12.66
N LEU A 25 -125.43 14.62 12.41
CA LEU A 25 -124.58 15.41 11.49
C LEU A 25 -123.14 15.53 12.01
N GLU A 26 -122.96 15.71 13.32
CA GLU A 26 -121.65 15.80 13.97
C GLU A 26 -120.89 14.45 13.89
N VAL A 27 -121.58 13.33 14.09
CA VAL A 27 -121.02 11.97 13.90
C VAL A 27 -120.70 11.72 12.42
N TYR A 28 -121.59 12.09 11.49
CA TYR A 28 -121.34 11.95 10.05
C TYR A 28 -120.14 12.77 9.60
N ARG A 29 -120.05 14.04 10.01
CA ARG A 29 -118.91 14.93 9.75
C ARG A 29 -117.61 14.32 10.27
N LYS A 30 -117.56 13.85 11.53
CA LYS A 30 -116.40 13.16 12.11
C LYS A 30 -115.97 11.91 11.30
N LYS A 31 -116.92 11.14 10.76
CA LYS A 31 -116.62 9.99 9.90
C LYS A 31 -116.07 10.40 8.53
N VAL A 32 -116.66 11.42 7.90
CA VAL A 32 -116.19 11.96 6.62
C VAL A 32 -114.80 12.62 6.75
N ASP A 33 -114.58 13.40 7.79
CA ASP A 33 -113.28 14.02 8.09
C ASP A 33 -112.22 12.96 8.38
N GLY A 34 -112.53 11.95 9.17
CA GLY A 34 -111.65 10.80 9.40
C GLY A 34 -111.29 10.05 8.11
N ALA A 35 -112.24 9.89 7.18
CA ALA A 35 -111.99 9.30 5.87
C ALA A 35 -111.15 10.22 4.96
N ASN A 36 -111.40 11.53 4.98
CA ASN A 36 -110.62 12.53 4.24
C ASN A 36 -109.17 12.60 4.73
N VAL A 37 -108.94 12.62 6.04
CA VAL A 37 -107.60 12.55 6.66
C VAL A 37 -106.91 11.24 6.29
N SER A 38 -107.62 10.11 6.33
CA SER A 38 -107.08 8.81 5.92
C SER A 38 -106.68 8.80 4.43
N ARG A 39 -107.48 9.41 3.55
CA ARG A 39 -107.18 9.55 2.12
C ARG A 39 -105.97 10.46 1.87
N ALA A 40 -105.91 11.61 2.54
CA ALA A 40 -104.78 12.54 2.43
C ALA A 40 -103.47 11.88 2.91
N ARG A 41 -103.53 11.14 4.02
CA ARG A 41 -102.42 10.34 4.52
C ARG A 41 -101.95 9.27 3.52
N LEU A 42 -102.87 8.52 2.91
CA LEU A 42 -102.51 7.53 1.88
C LEU A 42 -101.86 8.17 0.63
N HIS A 43 -102.32 9.35 0.21
CA HIS A 43 -101.64 10.10 -0.86
C HIS A 43 -100.23 10.55 -0.46
N GLN A 44 -100.04 11.00 0.77
CA GLN A 44 -98.73 11.39 1.30
C GLN A 44 -97.77 10.20 1.38
N GLU A 45 -98.20 9.08 1.97
CA GLU A 45 -97.42 7.85 2.06
C GLU A 45 -97.05 7.29 0.69
N LEU A 46 -97.94 7.38 -0.31
CA LEU A 46 -97.66 6.98 -1.69
C LEU A 46 -96.64 7.93 -2.36
N ALA A 47 -96.78 9.24 -2.20
CA ALA A 47 -95.84 10.22 -2.75
C ALA A 47 -94.43 10.11 -2.14
N GLU A 48 -94.35 9.87 -0.83
CA GLU A 48 -93.09 9.58 -0.13
C GLU A 48 -92.45 8.29 -0.63
N ALA A 49 -93.24 7.21 -0.79
CA ALA A 49 -92.77 5.95 -1.33
C ALA A 49 -92.25 6.06 -2.78
N GLU A 50 -92.93 6.84 -3.63
CA GLU A 50 -92.50 7.09 -5.02
C GLU A 50 -91.26 8.00 -5.09
N ALA A 51 -91.16 9.01 -4.21
CA ALA A 51 -89.98 9.86 -4.10
C ALA A 51 -88.75 9.08 -3.62
N GLU A 52 -88.90 8.22 -2.61
CA GLU A 52 -87.82 7.33 -2.16
C GLU A 52 -87.43 6.34 -3.27
N PHE A 53 -88.40 5.75 -3.96
CA PHE A 53 -88.14 4.79 -5.03
C PHE A 53 -87.37 5.41 -6.20
N THR A 54 -87.74 6.62 -6.61
CA THR A 54 -87.02 7.36 -7.66
C THR A 54 -85.63 7.82 -7.20
N HIS A 55 -85.47 8.23 -5.94
CA HIS A 55 -84.16 8.49 -5.36
C HIS A 55 -83.26 7.25 -5.36
N LEU A 56 -83.77 6.08 -4.96
CA LEU A 56 -83.01 4.83 -4.95
C LEU A 56 -82.58 4.40 -6.36
N LEU A 57 -83.44 4.56 -7.37
CA LEU A 57 -83.09 4.34 -8.78
C LEU A 57 -81.94 5.26 -9.22
N LEU A 58 -82.04 6.56 -8.93
CA LEU A 58 -81.00 7.54 -9.27
C LEU A 58 -79.67 7.22 -8.57
N SER A 59 -79.68 6.94 -7.26
CA SER A 59 -78.46 6.59 -6.52
C SER A 59 -77.79 5.31 -7.03
N LEU A 60 -78.57 4.31 -7.47
CA LEU A 60 -78.03 3.07 -8.06
C LEU A 60 -77.68 3.19 -9.55
N GLY A 61 -78.00 4.31 -10.21
CA GLY A 61 -77.85 4.49 -11.65
C GLY A 61 -78.78 3.59 -12.49
N GLU A 62 -79.85 3.06 -11.89
CA GLU A 62 -80.78 2.13 -12.53
C GLU A 62 -81.97 2.89 -13.14
N ARG A 63 -82.36 2.54 -14.37
CA ARG A 63 -83.43 3.26 -15.08
C ARG A 63 -84.84 2.82 -14.67
N SER A 64 -84.99 1.57 -14.25
CA SER A 64 -86.26 0.92 -13.90
C SER A 64 -86.02 -0.41 -13.20
N LEU A 65 -86.88 -0.82 -12.27
CA LEU A 65 -86.91 -2.20 -11.78
C LEU A 65 -87.46 -3.17 -12.84
N PRO A 66 -86.75 -4.27 -13.17
CA PRO A 66 -87.29 -5.33 -14.02
C PRO A 66 -88.58 -5.92 -13.44
N GLY A 67 -89.63 -6.02 -14.26
CA GLY A 67 -90.90 -6.65 -13.90
C GLY A 67 -91.95 -5.74 -13.23
N ARG A 68 -91.64 -4.48 -12.91
CA ARG A 68 -92.63 -3.51 -12.39
C ARG A 68 -93.23 -2.67 -13.54
N PRO A 69 -94.57 -2.53 -13.65
CA PRO A 69 -95.19 -1.61 -14.61
C PRO A 69 -94.95 -0.15 -14.20
N GLU A 70 -94.74 0.74 -15.19
CA GLU A 70 -94.49 2.18 -14.95
C GLU A 70 -95.70 2.94 -14.38
N LYS A 71 -96.91 2.40 -14.52
CA LYS A 71 -98.15 2.97 -14.01
C LYS A 71 -98.87 1.96 -13.12
N MET A 72 -99.00 2.25 -11.83
CA MET A 72 -99.86 1.44 -10.95
C MET A 72 -101.33 1.80 -11.15
N THR A 73 -102.14 0.79 -11.44
CA THR A 73 -103.60 0.88 -11.58
C THR A 73 -104.27 0.21 -10.38
N GLY A 74 -105.14 0.93 -9.67
CA GLY A 74 -105.88 0.41 -8.52
C GLY A 74 -106.27 1.51 -7.52
N THR A 75 -106.74 1.10 -6.36
CA THR A 75 -106.96 1.97 -5.20
C THR A 75 -105.63 2.37 -4.55
N LEU A 76 -105.62 3.48 -3.79
CA LEU A 76 -104.40 3.97 -3.11
C LEU A 76 -103.71 2.91 -2.24
N LYS A 77 -104.49 2.00 -1.61
CA LYS A 77 -103.93 0.89 -0.83
C LYS A 77 -103.25 -0.14 -1.71
N GLU A 78 -103.87 -0.58 -2.79
CA GLU A 78 -103.27 -1.54 -3.74
C GLU A 78 -102.02 -0.95 -4.40
N GLN A 79 -102.02 0.36 -4.70
CA GLN A 79 -100.83 1.08 -5.17
C GLN A 79 -99.70 1.04 -4.12
N LEU A 80 -100.00 1.34 -2.85
CA LEU A 80 -99.04 1.31 -1.75
C LEU A 80 -98.51 -0.11 -1.44
N ASP A 81 -99.38 -1.11 -1.45
CA ASP A 81 -99.04 -2.52 -1.26
C ASP A 81 -98.13 -3.04 -2.39
N SER A 82 -98.30 -2.53 -3.62
CA SER A 82 -97.47 -2.90 -4.77
C SER A 82 -96.09 -2.22 -4.80
N ILE A 83 -95.94 -0.98 -4.29
CA ILE A 83 -94.63 -0.31 -4.22
C ILE A 83 -93.79 -0.78 -3.03
N THR A 84 -94.43 -1.22 -1.94
CA THR A 84 -93.74 -1.71 -0.74
C THR A 84 -92.71 -2.84 -0.99
N PRO A 85 -92.99 -3.93 -1.73
CA PRO A 85 -91.97 -4.94 -2.03
C PRO A 85 -90.85 -4.41 -2.93
N ALA A 86 -91.17 -3.57 -3.92
CA ALA A 86 -90.19 -2.94 -4.81
C ALA A 86 -89.22 -2.03 -4.04
N LEU A 87 -89.71 -1.26 -3.07
CA LEU A 87 -88.88 -0.47 -2.15
C LEU A 87 -87.97 -1.35 -1.28
N ARG A 88 -88.49 -2.45 -0.73
CA ARG A 88 -87.66 -3.40 0.06
C ARG A 88 -86.52 -3.97 -0.79
N GLU A 89 -86.79 -4.35 -2.04
CA GLU A 89 -85.78 -4.86 -2.96
C GLU A 89 -84.71 -3.81 -3.30
N MET A 90 -85.12 -2.56 -3.57
CA MET A 90 -84.19 -1.46 -3.86
C MET A 90 -83.34 -1.05 -2.64
N ARG A 91 -83.92 -1.05 -1.44
CA ARG A 91 -83.17 -0.84 -0.18
C ARG A 91 -82.10 -1.92 0.01
N LEU A 92 -82.45 -3.19 -0.23
CA LEU A 92 -81.49 -4.31 -0.15
C LEU A 92 -80.38 -4.20 -1.21
N ARG A 93 -80.70 -3.82 -2.46
CA ARG A 93 -79.69 -3.52 -3.49
C ARG A 93 -78.77 -2.38 -3.06
N LYS A 94 -79.30 -1.29 -2.48
CA LYS A 94 -78.50 -0.19 -1.95
C LYS A 94 -77.54 -0.68 -0.86
N GLU A 95 -78.02 -1.45 0.11
CA GLU A 95 -77.20 -1.95 1.23
C GLU A 95 -76.04 -2.84 0.75
N GLU A 96 -76.32 -3.83 -0.10
CA GLU A 96 -75.27 -4.70 -0.66
C GLU A 96 -74.31 -3.92 -1.57
N ARG A 97 -74.79 -2.93 -2.32
CA ARG A 97 -73.92 -2.04 -3.11
C ARG A 97 -73.02 -1.17 -2.22
N VAL A 98 -73.55 -0.55 -1.16
CA VAL A 98 -72.75 0.21 -0.17
C VAL A 98 -71.66 -0.67 0.46
N LYS A 99 -71.98 -1.93 0.76
CA LYS A 99 -71.02 -2.92 1.27
C LYS A 99 -69.93 -3.26 0.24
N GLN A 100 -70.28 -3.38 -1.06
CA GLN A 100 -69.30 -3.55 -2.15
C GLN A 100 -68.36 -2.34 -2.26
N PHE A 101 -68.89 -1.11 -2.33
CA PHE A 101 -68.07 0.10 -2.34
C PHE A 101 -67.16 0.20 -1.11
N ARG A 102 -67.70 -0.05 0.10
CA ARG A 102 -66.92 -0.04 1.34
C ARG A 102 -65.77 -1.05 1.31
N SER A 103 -65.99 -2.24 0.74
CA SER A 103 -64.95 -3.26 0.60
C SER A 103 -63.88 -2.87 -0.41
N VAL A 104 -64.26 -2.40 -1.61
CA VAL A 104 -63.30 -2.01 -2.66
C VAL A 104 -62.50 -0.78 -2.24
N GLN A 105 -63.15 0.27 -1.72
CA GLN A 105 -62.46 1.47 -1.23
C GLN A 105 -61.56 1.16 -0.02
N GLY A 106 -61.97 0.27 0.89
CA GLY A 106 -61.11 -0.21 1.98
C GLY A 106 -59.85 -0.92 1.49
N GLN A 107 -59.96 -1.76 0.45
CA GLN A 107 -58.82 -2.41 -0.20
C GLN A 107 -57.90 -1.41 -0.91
N ILE A 108 -58.47 -0.42 -1.61
CA ILE A 108 -57.71 0.68 -2.24
C ILE A 108 -56.88 1.41 -1.18
N LEU A 109 -57.49 1.80 -0.05
CA LEU A 109 -56.79 2.50 1.03
C LEU A 109 -55.68 1.63 1.65
N LYS A 110 -55.93 0.34 1.89
CA LYS A 110 -54.90 -0.58 2.39
C LYS A 110 -53.71 -0.68 1.43
N ILE A 111 -53.93 -0.90 0.14
CA ILE A 111 -52.85 -1.04 -0.84
C ILE A 111 -52.12 0.30 -1.05
N SER A 112 -52.85 1.42 -1.02
CA SER A 112 -52.26 2.76 -1.10
C SER A 112 -51.35 3.06 0.10
N ALA A 113 -51.75 2.65 1.30
CA ALA A 113 -50.93 2.76 2.51
C ALA A 113 -49.67 1.88 2.44
N GLU A 114 -49.81 0.63 1.99
CA GLU A 114 -48.68 -0.29 1.76
C GLU A 114 -47.69 0.25 0.71
N ILE A 115 -48.20 0.81 -0.39
CA ILE A 115 -47.40 1.50 -1.43
C ILE A 115 -46.71 2.74 -0.85
N GLY A 116 -47.39 3.50 0.00
CA GLY A 116 -46.83 4.64 0.75
C GLY A 116 -45.81 4.23 1.82
N GLY A 117 -45.66 2.94 2.11
CA GLY A 117 -44.74 2.42 3.13
C GLY A 117 -45.29 2.49 4.57
N GLN A 118 -46.58 2.71 4.76
CA GLN A 118 -47.24 2.57 6.05
C GLN A 118 -47.51 1.08 6.30
N SER A 119 -46.87 0.54 7.34
CA SER A 119 -47.03 -0.85 7.77
C SER A 119 -48.37 -1.05 8.49
N GLU A 120 -48.86 -2.29 8.56
CA GLU A 120 -50.11 -2.70 9.24
C GLU A 120 -50.16 -2.45 10.77
N CYS A 121 -49.28 -1.61 11.33
CA CYS A 121 -49.17 -1.35 12.77
C CYS A 121 -50.04 -0.18 13.27
N ASP A 122 -50.63 0.61 12.35
CA ASP A 122 -51.69 1.55 12.70
C ASP A 122 -53.04 0.83 12.64
N ASP A 123 -53.54 0.36 13.79
CA ASP A 123 -54.87 -0.28 13.97
C ASP A 123 -56.06 0.63 13.58
N SER A 124 -55.79 1.87 13.18
CA SER A 124 -56.77 2.80 12.62
C SER A 124 -57.10 2.43 11.17
N SER A 125 -57.87 1.35 10.97
CA SER A 125 -58.54 1.12 9.68
C SER A 125 -59.29 2.40 9.28
N PRO A 126 -58.91 3.08 8.18
CA PRO A 126 -59.48 4.37 7.84
C PRO A 126 -60.98 4.20 7.59
N VAL A 127 -61.79 5.03 8.25
CA VAL A 127 -63.25 4.97 8.12
C VAL A 127 -63.63 5.30 6.69
N VAL A 128 -64.02 4.27 5.93
CA VAL A 128 -64.41 4.40 4.53
C VAL A 128 -65.78 5.08 4.44
N ILE A 129 -65.75 6.38 4.15
CA ILE A 129 -66.95 7.18 3.87
C ILE A 129 -67.36 6.91 2.42
N VAL A 130 -68.37 6.07 2.24
CA VAL A 130 -68.99 5.78 0.94
C VAL A 130 -69.89 6.94 0.55
N ASN A 131 -69.79 7.43 -0.69
CA ASN A 131 -70.75 8.39 -1.24
C ASN A 131 -72.08 7.68 -1.54
N GLU A 132 -73.08 7.86 -0.67
CA GLU A 132 -74.39 7.22 -0.86
C GLU A 132 -75.21 7.78 -2.04
N ASN A 133 -74.80 8.92 -2.61
CA ASN A 133 -75.52 9.58 -3.70
C ASN A 133 -75.20 8.99 -5.09
N ASP A 134 -74.04 8.33 -5.25
CA ASP A 134 -73.62 7.65 -6.48
C ASP A 134 -73.05 6.27 -6.14
N LEU A 135 -73.92 5.28 -6.26
CA LEU A 135 -73.69 3.86 -6.06
C LEU A 135 -73.83 3.10 -7.40
N SER A 136 -73.60 3.79 -8.51
CA SER A 136 -73.76 3.26 -9.86
C SER A 136 -72.76 2.14 -10.18
N LEU A 137 -73.15 1.24 -11.09
CA LEU A 137 -72.28 0.15 -11.55
C LEU A 137 -70.98 0.67 -12.19
N ASN A 138 -71.07 1.72 -13.01
CA ASN A 138 -69.91 2.34 -13.64
C ASN A 138 -68.92 2.87 -12.59
N LYS A 139 -69.42 3.52 -11.53
CA LYS A 139 -68.57 4.03 -10.45
C LYS A 139 -67.91 2.90 -9.65
N LEU A 140 -68.60 1.78 -9.47
CA LEU A 140 -68.02 0.59 -8.85
C LEU A 140 -66.91 -0.04 -9.73
N GLU A 141 -67.14 -0.11 -11.04
CA GLU A 141 -66.17 -0.60 -12.02
C GLU A 141 -64.91 0.29 -12.09
N GLU A 142 -65.06 1.62 -12.03
CA GLU A 142 -63.93 2.55 -11.90
C GLU A 142 -63.04 2.23 -10.68
N TYR A 143 -63.65 2.02 -9.50
CA TYR A 143 -62.90 1.64 -8.30
C TYR A 143 -62.28 0.23 -8.42
N GLN A 144 -62.92 -0.71 -9.09
CA GLN A 144 -62.34 -2.04 -9.33
C GLN A 144 -61.13 -1.98 -10.27
N ASN A 145 -61.21 -1.16 -11.32
CA ASN A 145 -60.09 -0.91 -12.25
C ASN A 145 -58.92 -0.21 -11.53
N GLU A 146 -59.19 0.78 -10.67
CA GLU A 146 -58.17 1.44 -9.85
C GLU A 146 -57.53 0.47 -8.84
N LEU A 147 -58.33 -0.39 -8.20
CA LEU A 147 -57.83 -1.46 -7.33
C LEU A 147 -56.89 -2.42 -8.08
N GLN A 148 -57.24 -2.83 -9.30
CA GLN A 148 -56.40 -3.67 -10.16
C GLN A 148 -55.11 -2.96 -10.60
N ARG A 149 -55.18 -1.65 -10.90
CA ARG A 149 -54.01 -0.80 -11.21
C ARG A 149 -53.04 -0.77 -10.03
N LEU A 150 -53.54 -0.51 -8.82
CA LEU A 150 -52.74 -0.46 -7.59
C LEU A 150 -52.14 -1.83 -7.23
N HIS A 151 -52.86 -2.93 -7.42
CA HIS A 151 -52.30 -4.28 -7.28
C HIS A 151 -51.14 -4.54 -8.26
N SER A 152 -51.28 -4.09 -9.51
CA SER A 152 -50.24 -4.23 -10.53
C SER A 152 -49.01 -3.40 -10.16
N GLU A 153 -49.21 -2.14 -9.74
CA GLU A 153 -48.15 -1.24 -9.28
C GLU A 153 -47.41 -1.80 -8.05
N LYS A 154 -48.13 -2.34 -7.06
CA LYS A 154 -47.55 -3.02 -5.89
C LYS A 154 -46.66 -4.19 -6.31
N ASN A 155 -47.11 -5.02 -7.25
CA ASN A 155 -46.34 -6.17 -7.74
C ASN A 155 -45.08 -5.74 -8.50
N GLU A 156 -45.15 -4.68 -9.32
CA GLU A 156 -43.97 -4.11 -9.98
C GLU A 156 -42.95 -3.54 -8.98
N ARG A 157 -43.43 -2.76 -8.00
CA ARG A 157 -42.59 -2.20 -6.92
C ARG A 157 -41.89 -3.31 -6.12
N LEU A 158 -42.61 -4.37 -5.76
CA LEU A 158 -42.05 -5.56 -5.09
C LEU A 158 -41.01 -6.27 -5.96
N GLN A 159 -41.28 -6.47 -7.26
CA GLN A 159 -40.31 -7.09 -8.17
C GLN A 159 -39.05 -6.23 -8.34
N ARG A 160 -39.20 -4.90 -8.38
CA ARG A 160 -38.08 -3.93 -8.46
C ARG A 160 -37.25 -3.95 -7.17
N ALA A 161 -37.89 -3.94 -6.01
CA ALA A 161 -37.22 -4.07 -4.71
C ALA A 161 -36.45 -5.41 -4.61
N GLY A 162 -37.07 -6.52 -5.01
CA GLY A 162 -36.43 -7.84 -5.06
C GLY A 162 -35.19 -7.86 -5.94
N LYS A 163 -35.30 -7.37 -7.20
CA LYS A 163 -34.17 -7.23 -8.12
C LYS A 163 -33.03 -6.42 -7.52
N TYR A 164 -33.32 -5.31 -6.85
CA TYR A 164 -32.29 -4.51 -6.21
C TYR A 164 -31.64 -5.22 -5.01
N ILE A 165 -32.42 -5.85 -4.13
CA ILE A 165 -31.91 -6.66 -3.01
C ILE A 165 -30.99 -7.78 -3.52
N ASP A 166 -31.39 -8.51 -4.57
CA ASP A 166 -30.56 -9.54 -5.21
C ASP A 166 -29.24 -8.95 -5.75
N THR A 167 -29.27 -7.74 -6.32
CA THR A 167 -28.04 -7.06 -6.79
C THR A 167 -27.17 -6.58 -5.64
N VAL A 168 -27.75 -6.12 -4.51
CA VAL A 168 -26.99 -5.80 -3.29
C VAL A 168 -26.30 -7.05 -2.78
N HIS A 169 -27.01 -8.17 -2.57
CA HIS A 169 -26.39 -9.43 -2.12
C HIS A 169 -25.24 -9.87 -3.04
N LYS A 170 -25.41 -9.80 -4.37
CA LYS A 170 -24.34 -10.16 -5.34
C LYS A 170 -23.13 -9.22 -5.28
N LEU A 171 -23.36 -7.91 -5.19
CA LEU A 171 -22.28 -6.91 -5.10
C LEU A 171 -21.55 -7.01 -3.76
N SER A 172 -22.28 -7.06 -2.65
CA SER A 172 -21.73 -7.25 -1.30
C SER A 172 -20.93 -8.55 -1.18
N ALA A 173 -21.44 -9.67 -1.71
CA ALA A 173 -20.70 -10.93 -1.76
C ALA A 173 -19.40 -10.82 -2.57
N THR A 174 -19.40 -10.08 -3.69
CA THR A 174 -18.19 -9.84 -4.50
C THR A 174 -17.17 -8.96 -3.75
N LEU A 175 -17.66 -7.94 -3.04
CA LEU A 175 -16.87 -6.96 -2.28
C LEU A 175 -16.42 -7.45 -0.88
N GLY A 176 -16.86 -8.62 -0.44
CA GLY A 176 -16.61 -9.13 0.91
C GLY A 176 -17.29 -8.30 2.01
N MET A 177 -18.42 -7.66 1.70
CA MET A 177 -19.22 -6.87 2.65
C MET A 177 -20.43 -7.66 3.11
N ASP A 178 -20.88 -7.43 4.34
CA ASP A 178 -22.15 -7.98 4.82
C ASP A 178 -23.34 -7.25 4.17
N ALA A 179 -24.20 -8.02 3.51
CA ALA A 179 -25.39 -7.49 2.84
C ALA A 179 -26.48 -7.09 3.83
N SER A 180 -26.64 -7.80 4.95
CA SER A 180 -27.71 -7.55 5.91
C SER A 180 -27.51 -6.23 6.65
N THR A 181 -26.29 -5.89 7.07
CA THR A 181 -25.98 -4.54 7.61
C THR A 181 -26.09 -3.41 6.57
N ILE A 182 -26.05 -3.70 5.26
CA ILE A 182 -26.33 -2.69 4.22
C ILE A 182 -27.84 -2.51 4.05
N ILE A 183 -28.60 -3.61 3.97
CA ILE A 183 -30.05 -3.59 3.75
C ILE A 183 -30.80 -3.00 4.97
N THR A 184 -30.42 -3.39 6.19
CA THR A 184 -31.00 -2.84 7.44
C THR A 184 -30.77 -1.34 7.61
N LYS A 185 -29.64 -0.80 7.14
CA LYS A 185 -29.38 0.66 7.11
C LYS A 185 -30.33 1.43 6.19
N ILE A 186 -30.85 0.78 5.14
CA ILE A 186 -31.85 1.38 4.25
C ILE A 186 -33.21 1.37 4.93
N HIS A 187 -33.67 0.17 5.34
CA HIS A 187 -34.86 -0.01 6.16
C HIS A 187 -34.89 -1.42 6.80
N PRO A 188 -35.14 -1.57 8.12
CA PRO A 188 -35.13 -2.88 8.78
C PRO A 188 -36.09 -3.92 8.19
N SER A 189 -37.25 -3.51 7.66
CA SER A 189 -38.22 -4.47 7.09
C SER A 189 -37.84 -5.06 5.72
N LEU A 190 -36.70 -4.67 5.14
CA LEU A 190 -36.21 -5.26 3.88
C LEU A 190 -35.40 -6.55 4.11
N ASP A 191 -34.74 -6.65 5.26
CA ASP A 191 -33.91 -7.79 5.69
C ASP A 191 -34.69 -8.80 6.55
N ASP A 192 -35.97 -8.54 6.83
CA ASP A 192 -36.81 -9.36 7.70
C ASP A 192 -37.22 -10.68 7.02
N PRO A 193 -36.74 -11.85 7.52
CA PRO A 193 -37.10 -13.15 6.95
C PRO A 193 -38.52 -13.59 7.35
N PHE A 194 -39.15 -12.94 8.33
CA PHE A 194 -40.47 -13.33 8.85
C PHE A 194 -41.66 -12.79 8.02
N GLY A 195 -41.40 -12.22 6.84
CA GLY A 195 -42.45 -11.94 5.85
C GLY A 195 -43.38 -10.77 6.16
N ARG A 196 -43.05 -9.90 7.13
CA ARG A 196 -43.71 -8.60 7.26
C ARG A 196 -43.57 -7.80 5.96
N SER A 197 -44.58 -6.99 5.64
CA SER A 197 -44.65 -6.26 4.37
C SER A 197 -43.40 -5.42 4.14
N LYS A 198 -42.63 -5.76 3.10
CA LYS A 198 -41.46 -4.99 2.67
C LYS A 198 -41.90 -3.56 2.35
N ASN A 199 -41.19 -2.56 2.88
CA ASN A 199 -41.51 -1.17 2.57
C ASN A 199 -41.19 -0.89 1.10
N ILE A 200 -42.21 -0.58 0.30
CA ILE A 200 -42.13 -0.33 -1.14
C ILE A 200 -42.38 1.14 -1.51
N SER A 201 -42.24 2.04 -0.53
CA SER A 201 -42.32 3.48 -0.78
C SER A 201 -41.24 3.94 -1.75
N ASP A 202 -41.54 5.00 -2.52
CA ASP A 202 -40.59 5.58 -3.47
C ASP A 202 -39.29 6.04 -2.78
N SER A 203 -39.39 6.49 -1.53
CA SER A 203 -38.24 6.86 -0.71
C SER A 203 -37.28 5.70 -0.43
N VAL A 204 -37.81 4.49 -0.24
CA VAL A 204 -37.01 3.27 0.02
C VAL A 204 -36.49 2.69 -1.30
N LEU A 205 -37.29 2.72 -2.37
CA LEU A 205 -36.86 2.28 -3.70
C LEU A 205 -35.71 3.13 -4.25
N GLU A 206 -35.76 4.46 -4.12
CA GLU A 206 -34.65 5.32 -4.55
C GLU A 206 -33.42 5.17 -3.66
N LYS A 207 -33.55 5.10 -2.32
CA LYS A 207 -32.39 4.78 -1.45
C LYS A 207 -31.72 3.47 -1.82
N LEU A 208 -32.51 2.45 -2.14
CA LEU A 208 -32.03 1.12 -2.53
C LEU A 208 -31.34 1.16 -3.90
N LYS A 209 -31.88 1.91 -4.87
CA LYS A 209 -31.23 2.20 -6.16
C LYS A 209 -29.89 2.93 -5.99
N CYS A 210 -29.85 4.03 -5.24
CA CYS A 210 -28.62 4.77 -4.94
C CYS A 210 -27.56 3.88 -4.26
N THR A 211 -27.99 2.97 -3.38
CA THR A 211 -27.07 2.00 -2.74
C THR A 211 -26.50 1.00 -3.76
N VAL A 212 -27.33 0.51 -4.70
CA VAL A 212 -26.87 -0.36 -5.80
C VAL A 212 -25.90 0.37 -6.73
N GLU A 213 -26.13 1.66 -7.00
CA GLU A 213 -25.22 2.50 -7.80
C GLU A 213 -23.88 2.71 -7.09
N SER A 214 -23.90 3.12 -5.81
CA SER A 214 -22.69 3.26 -4.98
C SER A 214 -21.88 1.95 -4.86
N LEU A 215 -22.53 0.79 -4.70
CA LEU A 215 -21.85 -0.51 -4.66
C LEU A 215 -21.23 -0.91 -6.02
N LYS A 216 -21.79 -0.46 -7.15
CA LYS A 216 -21.18 -0.65 -8.48
C LYS A 216 -19.96 0.25 -8.66
N GLU A 217 -20.02 1.49 -8.18
CA GLU A 217 -18.89 2.43 -8.19
C GLU A 217 -17.73 1.89 -7.33
N GLU A 218 -18.01 1.46 -6.10
CA GLU A 218 -17.03 0.82 -5.21
C GLU A 218 -16.40 -0.42 -5.86
N LYS A 219 -17.20 -1.29 -6.51
CA LYS A 219 -16.69 -2.43 -7.29
C LYS A 219 -15.72 -1.98 -8.39
N GLN A 220 -16.08 -0.94 -9.14
CA GLN A 220 -15.25 -0.43 -10.24
C GLN A 220 -13.95 0.20 -9.73
N GLN A 221 -13.99 1.00 -8.66
CA GLN A 221 -12.80 1.60 -8.04
C GLN A 221 -11.84 0.53 -7.49
N ARG A 222 -12.35 -0.48 -6.79
CA ARG A 222 -11.54 -1.60 -6.29
C ARG A 222 -10.90 -2.41 -7.40
N LEU A 223 -11.64 -2.67 -8.48
CA LEU A 223 -11.15 -3.38 -9.66
C LEU A 223 -10.01 -2.59 -10.34
N GLU A 224 -10.19 -1.29 -10.58
CA GLU A 224 -9.17 -0.44 -11.17
C GLU A 224 -7.90 -0.38 -10.31
N LYS A 225 -8.06 -0.20 -9.00
CA LYS A 225 -6.96 -0.21 -8.04
C LYS A 225 -6.20 -1.55 -8.05
N LEU A 226 -6.92 -2.67 -8.01
CA LEU A 226 -6.33 -4.01 -8.06
C LEU A 226 -5.63 -4.29 -9.41
N HIS A 227 -6.16 -3.76 -10.51
CA HIS A 227 -5.55 -3.88 -11.83
C HIS A 227 -4.24 -3.07 -11.95
N ASN A 228 -4.20 -1.86 -11.37
CA ASN A 228 -2.97 -1.06 -11.30
C ASN A 228 -1.92 -1.75 -10.41
N LEU A 229 -2.33 -2.33 -9.27
CA LEU A 229 -1.45 -3.13 -8.42
C LEU A 229 -0.94 -4.40 -9.11
N GLY A 230 -1.79 -5.14 -9.82
CA GLY A 230 -1.38 -6.34 -10.56
C GLY A 230 -0.40 -6.04 -11.71
N LYS A 231 -0.55 -4.90 -12.39
CA LYS A 231 0.46 -4.38 -13.33
C LYS A 231 1.79 -4.07 -12.64
N ALA A 232 1.75 -3.37 -11.50
CA ALA A 232 2.95 -3.07 -10.72
C ALA A 232 3.66 -4.35 -10.24
N LEU A 233 2.91 -5.33 -9.71
CA LEU A 233 3.42 -6.65 -9.31
C LEU A 233 4.09 -7.38 -10.48
N THR A 234 3.44 -7.42 -11.65
CA THR A 234 3.99 -8.09 -12.85
C THR A 234 5.32 -7.44 -13.26
N ASN A 235 5.33 -6.11 -13.41
CA ASN A 235 6.54 -5.35 -13.75
C ASN A 235 7.66 -5.54 -12.72
N LEU A 236 7.33 -5.59 -11.42
CA LEU A 236 8.31 -5.79 -10.35
C LEU A 236 8.85 -7.23 -10.31
N TRP A 237 8.00 -8.25 -10.51
CA TRP A 237 8.47 -9.63 -10.58
C TRP A 237 9.34 -9.91 -11.80
N ASP A 238 9.05 -9.27 -12.93
CA ASP A 238 9.84 -9.38 -14.17
C ASP A 238 11.15 -8.59 -14.08
N LEU A 239 11.18 -7.46 -13.36
CA LEU A 239 12.41 -6.73 -13.06
C LEU A 239 13.31 -7.45 -12.04
N MET A 240 12.72 -8.20 -11.11
CA MET A 240 13.42 -8.84 -10.00
C MET A 240 13.64 -10.35 -10.19
N ASP A 241 13.33 -10.91 -11.38
CA ASP A 241 13.34 -12.34 -11.70
C ASP A 241 12.68 -13.22 -10.62
N SER A 242 11.56 -12.74 -10.06
CA SER A 242 10.93 -13.36 -8.88
C SER A 242 10.42 -14.77 -9.17
N PRO A 243 10.65 -15.75 -8.26
CA PRO A 243 10.38 -17.15 -8.52
C PRO A 243 8.88 -17.44 -8.65
N TYR A 244 8.54 -18.44 -9.46
CA TYR A 244 7.15 -18.79 -9.76
C TYR A 244 6.30 -19.13 -8.51
N GLY A 245 6.92 -19.63 -7.44
CA GLY A 245 6.25 -19.91 -6.17
C GLY A 245 5.57 -18.67 -5.57
N ASP A 246 6.30 -17.54 -5.55
CA ASP A 246 5.82 -16.27 -5.00
C ASP A 246 4.76 -15.65 -5.92
N ARG A 247 4.99 -15.69 -7.24
CA ARG A 247 4.01 -15.27 -8.27
C ARG A 247 2.69 -16.04 -8.15
N ARG A 248 2.73 -17.34 -7.78
CA ARG A 248 1.54 -18.20 -7.65
C ARG A 248 0.63 -17.78 -6.51
N LEU A 249 1.15 -17.22 -5.41
CA LEU A 249 0.32 -16.74 -4.29
C LEU A 249 -0.66 -15.64 -4.75
N PHE A 250 -0.23 -14.84 -5.73
CA PHE A 250 -1.00 -13.73 -6.30
C PHE A 250 -1.70 -14.10 -7.63
N SER A 251 -1.81 -15.39 -7.98
CA SER A 251 -2.44 -15.83 -9.23
C SER A 251 -3.90 -15.37 -9.38
N HIS A 252 -4.60 -15.19 -8.25
CA HIS A 252 -5.95 -14.62 -8.20
C HIS A 252 -6.00 -13.17 -8.72
N VAL A 253 -5.05 -12.32 -8.31
CA VAL A 253 -4.89 -10.94 -8.82
C VAL A 253 -4.56 -10.95 -10.31
N ILE A 254 -3.65 -11.81 -10.75
CA ILE A 254 -3.23 -11.90 -12.16
C ILE A 254 -4.35 -12.44 -13.07
N ARG A 255 -5.17 -13.38 -12.57
CA ARG A 255 -6.39 -13.80 -13.26
C ARG A 255 -7.37 -12.65 -13.43
N LEU A 256 -7.54 -11.80 -12.41
CA LEU A 256 -8.39 -10.61 -12.46
C LEU A 256 -7.87 -9.52 -13.43
N LEU A 257 -6.57 -9.47 -13.74
CA LEU A 257 -6.03 -8.62 -14.82
C LEU A 257 -6.53 -9.01 -16.21
N SER A 258 -6.88 -10.29 -16.41
CA SER A 258 -7.26 -10.85 -17.71
C SER A 258 -8.77 -10.87 -17.95
N VAL A 259 -9.59 -10.58 -16.92
CA VAL A 259 -11.05 -10.68 -16.96
C VAL A 259 -11.66 -9.28 -17.12
N SER A 260 -12.71 -9.18 -17.96
CA SER A 260 -13.39 -7.91 -18.20
C SER A 260 -14.31 -7.52 -17.01
N SER A 261 -14.46 -6.21 -16.75
CA SER A 261 -15.24 -5.67 -15.62
C SER A 261 -16.62 -6.32 -15.35
N PRO A 262 -17.47 -6.61 -16.35
CA PRO A 262 -18.80 -7.18 -16.09
C PRO A 262 -18.79 -8.63 -15.56
N GLU A 263 -17.73 -9.42 -15.79
CA GLU A 263 -17.77 -10.87 -15.54
C GLU A 263 -17.35 -11.30 -14.13
N ILE A 264 -16.72 -10.40 -13.35
CA ILE A 264 -16.26 -10.71 -11.98
C ILE A 264 -17.47 -10.83 -11.04
N SER A 265 -17.91 -12.08 -10.85
CA SER A 265 -19.00 -12.49 -9.96
C SER A 265 -18.56 -13.52 -8.92
N GLU A 266 -17.26 -13.85 -8.83
CA GLU A 266 -16.73 -14.72 -7.78
C GLU A 266 -16.85 -14.03 -6.40
N PRO A 267 -17.55 -14.65 -5.42
CA PRO A 267 -17.64 -14.10 -4.07
C PRO A 267 -16.26 -13.91 -3.44
N GLY A 268 -16.08 -12.79 -2.73
CA GLY A 268 -14.83 -12.42 -2.06
C GLY A 268 -13.70 -11.93 -2.97
N SER A 269 -13.85 -11.95 -4.31
CA SER A 269 -12.79 -11.58 -5.26
C SER A 269 -12.28 -10.14 -5.17
N LEU A 270 -13.10 -9.20 -4.67
CA LEU A 270 -12.75 -7.77 -4.49
C LEU A 270 -12.84 -7.34 -3.01
N THR A 271 -12.52 -8.26 -2.10
CA THR A 271 -12.41 -7.98 -0.66
C THR A 271 -11.25 -7.03 -0.38
N VAL A 272 -11.42 -6.09 0.55
CA VAL A 272 -10.39 -5.12 0.96
C VAL A 272 -9.06 -5.81 1.31
N TYR A 273 -9.13 -6.94 2.03
CA TYR A 273 -7.98 -7.77 2.37
C TYR A 273 -7.10 -8.16 1.16
N ILE A 274 -7.70 -8.53 0.01
CA ILE A 274 -6.93 -8.91 -1.19
C ILE A 274 -6.16 -7.71 -1.75
N ILE A 275 -6.77 -6.53 -1.73
CA ILE A 275 -6.14 -5.27 -2.16
C ILE A 275 -5.00 -4.92 -1.21
N GLU A 276 -5.20 -5.02 0.10
CA GLU A 276 -4.17 -4.78 1.11
C GLU A 276 -2.98 -5.76 1.00
N GLN A 277 -3.24 -7.05 0.73
CA GLN A 277 -2.18 -8.03 0.47
C GLN A 277 -1.39 -7.69 -0.80
N ALA A 278 -2.08 -7.33 -1.90
CA ALA A 278 -1.42 -6.92 -3.14
C ALA A 278 -0.58 -5.64 -2.95
N GLU A 279 -1.09 -4.63 -2.24
CA GLU A 279 -0.33 -3.43 -1.89
C GLU A 279 0.88 -3.74 -1.00
N ALA A 280 0.72 -4.60 0.01
CA ALA A 280 1.80 -4.97 0.92
C ALA A 280 2.93 -5.67 0.15
N GLU A 281 2.60 -6.53 -0.80
CA GLU A 281 3.58 -7.18 -1.67
C GLU A 281 4.26 -6.19 -2.63
N VAL A 282 3.53 -5.26 -3.25
CA VAL A 282 4.15 -4.18 -4.05
C VAL A 282 5.14 -3.39 -3.21
N ARG A 283 4.73 -2.93 -2.01
CA ARG A 283 5.62 -2.20 -1.07
C ARG A 283 6.86 -3.02 -0.68
N ARG A 284 6.69 -4.34 -0.43
CA ARG A 284 7.80 -5.26 -0.10
C ARG A 284 8.77 -5.41 -1.27
N LEU A 285 8.26 -5.53 -2.49
CA LEU A 285 9.08 -5.64 -3.71
C LEU A 285 9.79 -4.34 -4.07
N ASP A 286 9.14 -3.18 -3.91
CA ASP A 286 9.79 -1.87 -4.08
C ASP A 286 10.89 -1.65 -3.05
N GLN A 287 10.67 -2.04 -1.78
CA GLN A 287 11.72 -1.99 -0.76
C GLN A 287 12.88 -2.96 -1.07
N LEU A 288 12.60 -4.15 -1.58
CA LEU A 288 13.61 -5.12 -2.01
C LEU A 288 14.42 -4.58 -3.21
N LYS A 289 13.75 -3.96 -4.19
CA LYS A 289 14.36 -3.27 -5.33
C LYS A 289 15.29 -2.15 -4.88
N ALA A 290 14.84 -1.28 -3.97
CA ALA A 290 15.67 -0.22 -3.40
C ALA A 290 16.88 -0.78 -2.64
N SER A 291 16.70 -1.84 -1.85
CA SER A 291 17.79 -2.54 -1.16
C SER A 291 18.82 -3.15 -2.12
N LYS A 292 18.36 -3.80 -3.21
CA LYS A 292 19.24 -4.36 -4.25
C LYS A 292 19.95 -3.28 -5.05
N MET A 293 19.28 -2.16 -5.31
CA MET A 293 19.87 -1.01 -5.96
C MET A 293 20.96 -0.34 -5.12
N LYS A 294 20.73 -0.21 -3.81
CA LYS A 294 21.73 0.24 -2.84
C LYS A 294 22.94 -0.69 -2.78
N GLU A 295 22.74 -2.01 -2.82
CA GLU A 295 23.82 -3.01 -2.90
C GLU A 295 24.66 -2.83 -4.19
N LEU A 296 24.00 -2.67 -5.34
CA LEU A 296 24.67 -2.40 -6.62
C LEU A 296 25.44 -1.07 -6.61
N PHE A 297 24.84 0.00 -6.08
CA PHE A 297 25.48 1.31 -5.97
C PHE A 297 26.75 1.24 -5.10
N ILE A 298 26.67 0.66 -3.90
CA ILE A 298 27.82 0.47 -3.01
C ILE A 298 28.92 -0.38 -3.67
N LYS A 299 28.55 -1.41 -4.44
CA LYS A 299 29.51 -2.22 -5.19
C LYS A 299 30.21 -1.41 -6.28
N LYS A 300 29.46 -0.67 -7.11
CA LYS A 300 30.00 0.21 -8.16
C LYS A 300 30.91 1.28 -7.56
N GLN A 301 30.52 1.83 -6.42
CA GLN A 301 31.32 2.80 -5.69
C GLN A 301 32.62 2.22 -5.14
N LYS A 302 32.56 1.02 -4.56
CA LYS A 302 33.77 0.30 -4.18
C LYS A 302 34.66 0.02 -5.39
N ASP A 303 34.10 -0.37 -6.53
CA ASP A 303 34.87 -0.57 -7.77
C ASP A 303 35.56 0.72 -8.24
N LEU A 304 34.93 1.90 -8.04
CA LEU A 304 35.51 3.22 -8.30
C LEU A 304 36.63 3.56 -7.31
N GLU A 305 36.39 3.42 -6.01
CA GLU A 305 37.38 3.60 -4.94
C GLU A 305 38.60 2.70 -5.16
N ASP A 306 38.39 1.42 -5.48
CA ASP A 306 39.43 0.43 -5.76
C ASP A 306 40.27 0.78 -6.99
N VAL A 307 39.70 1.51 -7.97
CA VAL A 307 40.46 2.04 -9.12
C VAL A 307 41.23 3.28 -8.69
N CYS A 308 40.58 4.25 -8.04
CA CYS A 308 41.23 5.48 -7.58
C CYS A 308 42.43 5.19 -6.66
N ASN A 309 42.25 4.34 -5.65
CA ASN A 309 43.29 3.91 -4.72
C ASN A 309 44.49 3.28 -5.44
N LYS A 310 44.27 2.39 -6.42
CA LYS A 310 45.36 1.73 -7.18
C LYS A 310 46.11 2.68 -8.12
N SER A 311 45.52 3.83 -8.46
CA SER A 311 46.12 4.85 -9.32
C SER A 311 46.47 6.16 -8.60
N HIS A 312 46.39 6.16 -7.25
CA HIS A 312 46.64 7.30 -6.38
C HIS A 312 45.87 8.56 -6.84
N MET A 313 44.61 8.36 -7.21
CA MET A 313 43.65 9.41 -7.59
C MET A 313 42.78 9.82 -6.40
N GLU A 314 42.26 11.04 -6.45
CA GLU A 314 41.27 11.56 -5.50
C GLU A 314 40.04 10.63 -5.40
N ILE A 315 39.57 10.42 -4.18
CA ILE A 315 38.46 9.52 -3.86
C ILE A 315 37.18 10.36 -3.69
N PRO A 316 36.04 10.00 -4.32
CA PRO A 316 34.77 10.71 -4.13
C PRO A 316 34.35 10.79 -2.66
N SER A 317 33.72 11.90 -2.25
CA SER A 317 33.51 12.14 -0.82
C SER A 317 32.45 11.21 -0.20
N ARG A 318 32.76 10.73 1.02
CA ARG A 318 31.85 9.86 1.79
C ARG A 318 30.54 10.55 2.20
N SER A 319 30.51 11.88 2.26
CA SER A 319 29.27 12.63 2.57
C SER A 319 28.29 12.64 1.37
N GLU A 320 28.79 12.70 0.15
CA GLU A 320 27.97 12.63 -1.07
C GLU A 320 27.42 11.21 -1.27
N MET A 321 28.24 10.19 -1.00
CA MET A 321 27.82 8.79 -0.90
C MET A 321 26.59 8.61 0.01
N GLU A 322 26.66 9.08 1.26
CA GLU A 322 25.58 8.89 2.23
C GLU A 322 24.29 9.62 1.84
N LYS A 323 24.40 10.81 1.21
CA LYS A 323 23.25 11.53 0.63
C LYS A 323 22.57 10.73 -0.49
N ILE A 324 23.35 10.20 -1.45
CA ILE A 324 22.82 9.39 -2.56
C ILE A 324 22.18 8.10 -2.03
N ILE A 325 22.82 7.42 -1.07
CA ILE A 325 22.26 6.22 -0.43
C ILE A 325 20.92 6.50 0.23
N ASN A 326 20.73 7.67 0.85
CA ASN A 326 19.45 8.04 1.45
C ASN A 326 18.38 8.30 0.39
N LEU A 327 18.74 8.95 -0.73
CA LEU A 327 17.83 9.22 -1.85
C LEU A 327 17.41 7.94 -2.62
N ILE A 328 18.26 6.90 -2.64
CA ILE A 328 17.86 5.55 -3.11
C ILE A 328 16.77 4.96 -2.20
N ASN A 329 16.87 5.15 -0.88
CA ASN A 329 15.89 4.60 0.06
C ASN A 329 14.57 5.39 0.08
N SER A 330 14.57 6.68 -0.31
CA SER A 330 13.33 7.46 -0.51
C SER A 330 12.65 7.20 -1.85
N GLY A 331 13.31 6.54 -2.80
CA GLY A 331 12.78 6.22 -4.13
C GLY A 331 12.65 7.43 -5.06
N GLU A 332 13.29 8.56 -4.70
CA GLU A 332 13.15 9.86 -5.39
C GLU A 332 14.07 10.00 -6.61
N ILE A 333 15.06 9.11 -6.75
CA ILE A 333 16.00 9.08 -7.87
C ILE A 333 15.62 8.01 -8.91
N ASP A 334 15.76 8.34 -10.19
CA ASP A 334 15.82 7.32 -11.24
C ASP A 334 17.12 6.51 -11.13
N HIS A 335 16.97 5.35 -10.52
CA HIS A 335 17.99 4.35 -10.28
C HIS A 335 18.77 3.92 -11.54
N ALA A 336 18.13 3.92 -12.72
CA ALA A 336 18.81 3.55 -13.97
C ALA A 336 19.84 4.61 -14.39
N ASN A 337 19.43 5.88 -14.38
CA ASN A 337 20.31 7.02 -14.64
C ASN A 337 21.44 7.13 -13.61
N LEU A 338 21.16 6.86 -12.33
CA LEU A 338 22.18 6.84 -11.28
C LEU A 338 23.27 5.78 -11.57
N LEU A 339 22.88 4.53 -11.83
CA LEU A 339 23.86 3.48 -12.16
C LEU A 339 24.65 3.81 -13.44
N ALA A 340 24.00 4.33 -14.48
CA ALA A 340 24.67 4.72 -15.72
C ALA A 340 25.72 5.82 -15.49
N SER A 341 25.39 6.85 -14.71
CA SER A 341 26.36 7.91 -14.34
C SER A 341 27.53 7.37 -13.51
N MET A 342 27.29 6.37 -12.66
CA MET A 342 28.34 5.72 -11.88
C MET A 342 29.25 4.85 -12.75
N ASP A 343 28.70 4.12 -13.72
CA ASP A 343 29.48 3.36 -14.70
C ASP A 343 30.32 4.28 -15.60
N GLU A 344 29.81 5.46 -15.95
CA GLU A 344 30.56 6.49 -16.67
C GLU A 344 31.71 7.07 -15.82
N GLN A 345 31.50 7.29 -14.52
CA GLN A 345 32.59 7.68 -13.58
C GLN A 345 33.66 6.59 -13.45
N ILE A 346 33.26 5.32 -13.32
CA ILE A 346 34.17 4.17 -13.27
C ILE A 346 34.97 4.05 -14.58
N LEU A 347 34.34 4.29 -15.73
CA LEU A 347 35.00 4.27 -17.03
C LEU A 347 36.07 5.38 -17.11
N ARG A 348 35.70 6.63 -16.80
CA ARG A 348 36.64 7.76 -16.75
C ARG A 348 37.81 7.50 -15.79
N ALA A 349 37.55 6.95 -14.61
CA ALA A 349 38.60 6.61 -13.64
C ALA A 349 39.52 5.51 -14.17
N LYS A 350 39.00 4.49 -14.85
CA LYS A 350 39.81 3.43 -15.49
C LYS A 350 40.67 3.96 -16.64
N GLU A 351 40.14 4.89 -17.44
CA GLU A 351 40.90 5.55 -18.50
C GLU A 351 42.02 6.44 -17.94
N GLU A 352 41.73 7.24 -16.90
CA GLU A 352 42.74 8.06 -16.23
C GLU A 352 43.82 7.16 -15.58
N ALA A 353 43.42 6.10 -14.86
CA ALA A 353 44.33 5.11 -14.30
C ALA A 353 45.22 4.42 -15.36
N TYR A 354 44.66 4.09 -16.53
CA TYR A 354 45.43 3.55 -17.65
C TYR A 354 46.48 4.55 -18.17
N SER A 355 46.12 5.84 -18.29
CA SER A 355 47.07 6.89 -18.67
C SER A 355 48.19 7.08 -17.63
N ARG A 356 47.84 7.05 -16.34
CA ARG A 356 48.77 7.20 -15.21
C ARG A 356 49.72 6.02 -15.07
N LYS A 357 49.31 4.81 -15.49
CA LYS A 357 50.05 3.55 -15.30
C LYS A 357 51.54 3.63 -15.60
N THR A 358 51.94 4.23 -16.73
CA THR A 358 53.35 4.34 -17.14
C THR A 358 54.18 5.23 -16.20
N ILE A 359 53.56 6.23 -15.58
CA ILE A 359 54.19 7.09 -14.57
C ILE A 359 54.21 6.35 -13.22
N MET A 360 53.09 5.72 -12.81
CA MET A 360 53.02 4.95 -11.56
C MET A 360 54.04 3.82 -11.49
N GLU A 361 54.22 3.04 -12.57
CA GLU A 361 55.27 2.01 -12.67
C GLU A 361 56.71 2.56 -12.55
N LYS A 362 56.91 3.86 -12.72
CA LYS A 362 58.19 4.55 -12.55
C LYS A 362 58.31 5.16 -11.15
N VAL A 363 57.22 5.69 -10.59
CA VAL A 363 57.12 6.17 -9.21
C VAL A 363 57.38 5.01 -8.24
N GLU A 364 56.77 3.85 -8.42
CA GLU A 364 57.04 2.64 -7.61
C GLU A 364 58.53 2.26 -7.63
N LYS A 365 59.16 2.27 -8.82
CA LYS A 365 60.59 1.98 -8.98
C LYS A 365 61.49 3.05 -8.33
N TRP A 366 61.03 4.30 -8.27
CA TRP A 366 61.73 5.39 -7.59
C TRP A 366 61.60 5.26 -6.08
N MET A 367 60.39 5.03 -5.56
CA MET A 367 60.14 4.79 -4.12
C MET A 367 60.98 3.62 -3.58
N LEU A 368 61.01 2.49 -4.29
CA LEU A 368 61.86 1.33 -3.94
C LEU A 368 63.36 1.66 -3.98
N ALA A 369 63.80 2.55 -4.87
CA ALA A 369 65.20 2.99 -4.92
C ALA A 369 65.52 3.95 -3.76
N CYS A 370 64.59 4.83 -3.38
CA CYS A 370 64.69 5.68 -2.20
C CYS A 370 64.67 4.87 -0.88
N ASP A 371 63.96 3.74 -0.82
CA ASP A 371 64.03 2.82 0.32
C ASP A 371 65.41 2.14 0.43
N GLU A 372 65.98 1.69 -0.69
CA GLU A 372 67.36 1.18 -0.69
C GLU A 372 68.40 2.30 -0.44
N GLU A 373 68.10 3.56 -0.76
CA GLU A 373 68.91 4.73 -0.35
C GLU A 373 68.91 4.90 1.17
N ARG A 374 67.72 4.98 1.79
CA ARG A 374 67.56 5.07 3.25
C ARG A 374 68.26 3.92 3.96
N TRP A 375 68.03 2.69 3.50
CA TRP A 375 68.68 1.50 4.06
C TRP A 375 70.21 1.54 3.91
N LEU A 376 70.73 2.02 2.77
CA LEU A 376 72.17 2.19 2.56
C LEU A 376 72.75 3.28 3.47
N GLU A 377 72.02 4.37 3.70
CA GLU A 377 72.43 5.44 4.62
C GLU A 377 72.50 4.95 6.07
N GLU A 378 71.46 4.27 6.56
CA GLU A 378 71.47 3.60 7.88
C GLU A 378 72.64 2.62 8.02
N TYR A 379 72.81 1.73 7.04
CA TYR A 379 73.95 0.81 6.99
C TYR A 379 75.30 1.55 6.90
N SER A 380 75.34 2.76 6.34
CA SER A 380 76.54 3.60 6.25
C SER A 380 76.92 4.31 7.55
N MET A 381 75.98 4.44 8.49
CA MET A 381 76.21 4.99 9.84
C MET A 381 76.47 3.92 10.90
N ASP A 382 76.04 2.67 10.68
CA ASP A 382 76.32 1.54 11.56
C ASP A 382 77.83 1.32 11.77
N GLN A 383 78.30 1.50 13.02
CA GLN A 383 79.69 1.30 13.43
C GLN A 383 80.10 -0.19 13.43
N SER A 384 79.13 -1.10 13.52
CA SER A 384 79.35 -2.56 13.54
C SER A 384 79.45 -3.19 12.14
N ARG A 385 79.39 -2.38 11.06
CA ARG A 385 79.41 -2.79 9.65
C ARG A 385 80.45 -3.84 9.28
N TYR A 386 81.65 -3.72 9.84
CA TYR A 386 82.80 -4.60 9.56
C TYR A 386 83.05 -5.65 10.64
N SER A 387 82.09 -5.86 11.56
CA SER A 387 82.12 -6.99 12.49
C SER A 387 82.13 -8.31 11.70
N VAL A 388 82.88 -9.29 12.18
CA VAL A 388 83.01 -10.63 11.55
C VAL A 388 81.79 -11.50 11.88
N SER A 389 80.61 -10.96 11.58
CA SER A 389 79.31 -11.54 11.87
C SER A 389 78.84 -12.43 10.70
N ARG A 390 78.19 -13.56 11.01
CA ARG A 390 77.68 -14.56 10.04
C ARG A 390 76.55 -13.99 9.18
N GLY A 391 76.91 -13.15 8.21
CA GLY A 391 75.97 -12.41 7.36
C GLY A 391 76.59 -11.19 6.67
N ALA A 392 77.72 -10.67 7.16
CA ALA A 392 78.33 -9.42 6.67
C ALA A 392 78.53 -9.38 5.14
N HIS A 393 78.98 -10.49 4.52
CA HIS A 393 79.14 -10.58 3.06
C HIS A 393 77.80 -10.45 2.27
N LYS A 394 76.67 -10.92 2.83
CA LYS A 394 75.34 -10.73 2.21
C LYS A 394 74.91 -9.27 2.29
N ASN A 395 75.15 -8.61 3.43
CA ASN A 395 74.84 -7.19 3.63
C ASN A 395 75.72 -6.31 2.75
N LEU A 396 77.02 -6.62 2.62
CA LEU A 396 77.92 -5.95 1.69
C LEU A 396 77.46 -6.09 0.22
N ARG A 397 76.99 -7.29 -0.18
CA ARG A 397 76.40 -7.52 -1.51
C ARG A 397 75.02 -6.87 -1.69
N ARG A 398 74.27 -6.57 -0.61
CA ARG A 398 73.08 -5.69 -0.69
C ARG A 398 73.52 -4.24 -0.82
N ALA A 399 74.46 -3.76 -0.01
CA ALA A 399 74.98 -2.40 -0.06
C ALA A 399 75.55 -2.03 -1.44
N GLU A 400 76.24 -2.95 -2.12
CA GLU A 400 76.71 -2.69 -3.49
C GLU A 400 75.55 -2.63 -4.51
N ARG A 401 74.54 -3.48 -4.37
CA ARG A 401 73.31 -3.38 -5.20
C ARG A 401 72.53 -2.10 -4.91
N ALA A 402 72.45 -1.68 -3.64
CA ALA A 402 71.83 -0.44 -3.21
C ALA A 402 72.58 0.77 -3.79
N ARG A 403 73.92 0.80 -3.74
CA ARG A 403 74.73 1.84 -4.41
C ARG A 403 74.43 1.93 -5.92
N ILE A 404 74.32 0.79 -6.60
CA ILE A 404 73.97 0.75 -8.03
C ILE A 404 72.54 1.25 -8.27
N ALA A 405 71.61 1.03 -7.33
CA ALA A 405 70.25 1.59 -7.40
C ALA A 405 70.25 3.11 -7.14
N VAL A 406 70.90 3.57 -6.08
CA VAL A 406 71.05 4.99 -5.71
C VAL A 406 71.69 5.81 -6.82
N ASN A 407 72.76 5.30 -7.45
CA ASN A 407 73.40 5.94 -8.60
C ASN A 407 72.47 6.09 -9.82
N LYS A 408 71.36 5.35 -9.89
CA LYS A 408 70.34 5.44 -10.95
C LYS A 408 69.16 6.33 -10.58
N ILE A 409 69.03 6.76 -9.32
CA ILE A 409 67.92 7.61 -8.89
C ILE A 409 67.85 8.94 -9.66
N PRO A 410 68.95 9.71 -9.86
CA PRO A 410 68.87 10.99 -10.59
C PRO A 410 68.27 10.85 -11.99
N ALA A 411 68.75 9.88 -12.77
CA ALA A 411 68.23 9.62 -14.12
C ALA A 411 66.77 9.10 -14.12
N LEU A 412 66.32 8.45 -13.04
CA LEU A 412 64.93 8.04 -12.87
C LEU A 412 64.02 9.21 -12.49
N VAL A 413 64.51 10.13 -11.65
CA VAL A 413 63.80 11.37 -11.26
C VAL A 413 63.68 12.32 -12.44
N GLU A 414 64.75 12.53 -13.23
CA GLU A 414 64.70 13.32 -14.47
C GLU A 414 63.66 12.76 -15.45
N LEU A 415 63.68 11.44 -15.70
CA LEU A 415 62.70 10.76 -16.55
C LEU A 415 61.26 10.83 -16.01
N LEU A 416 61.08 10.84 -14.68
CA LEU A 416 59.78 11.02 -14.04
C LEU A 416 59.28 12.45 -14.19
N LEU A 417 60.12 13.46 -13.96
CA LEU A 417 59.80 14.87 -14.15
C LEU A 417 59.38 15.15 -15.59
N GLU A 418 60.12 14.65 -16.58
CA GLU A 418 59.79 14.80 -18.00
C GLU A 418 58.43 14.15 -18.35
N LYS A 419 58.24 12.88 -17.96
CA LYS A 419 56.99 12.15 -18.23
C LYS A 419 55.78 12.78 -17.55
N THR A 420 55.95 13.28 -16.32
CA THR A 420 54.87 13.93 -15.57
C THR A 420 54.54 15.29 -16.21
N LYS A 421 55.53 16.12 -16.54
CA LYS A 421 55.31 17.40 -17.24
C LYS A 421 54.61 17.21 -18.60
N ASN A 422 54.98 16.18 -19.35
CA ASN A 422 54.32 15.86 -20.62
C ASN A 422 52.86 15.42 -20.43
N TRP A 423 52.56 14.60 -19.40
CA TRP A 423 51.19 14.18 -19.07
C TRP A 423 50.32 15.36 -18.58
N GLU A 424 50.87 16.23 -17.73
CA GLU A 424 50.18 17.42 -17.25
C GLU A 424 49.88 18.41 -18.38
N ALA A 425 50.82 18.59 -19.32
CA ALA A 425 50.63 19.43 -20.50
C ALA A 425 49.60 18.84 -21.48
N GLU A 426 49.62 17.52 -21.73
CA GLU A 426 48.66 16.83 -22.60
C GLU A 426 47.23 16.91 -22.06
N ARG A 427 47.05 16.80 -20.74
CA ARG A 427 45.73 16.73 -20.10
C ARG A 427 45.25 18.03 -19.44
N SER A 428 46.10 19.06 -19.39
CA SER A 428 45.85 20.32 -18.67
C SER A 428 45.38 20.14 -17.21
N LYS A 429 45.91 19.10 -16.54
CA LYS A 429 45.54 18.69 -15.17
C LYS A 429 46.82 18.33 -14.40
N VAL A 430 46.92 18.76 -13.14
CA VAL A 430 48.05 18.43 -12.25
C VAL A 430 48.05 16.93 -11.93
N PHE A 431 49.23 16.30 -11.95
CA PHE A 431 49.41 14.91 -11.53
C PHE A 431 49.49 14.85 -10.01
N LEU A 432 48.37 14.51 -9.37
CA LEU A 432 48.31 14.23 -7.94
C LEU A 432 48.64 12.75 -7.67
N TYR A 433 49.49 12.53 -6.67
CA TYR A 433 49.78 11.26 -6.02
C TYR A 433 49.38 11.42 -4.55
N ASP A 434 48.37 10.67 -4.08
CA ASP A 434 47.83 10.77 -2.71
C ASP A 434 47.59 12.23 -2.27
N GLU A 435 46.84 12.96 -3.11
CA GLU A 435 46.49 14.39 -2.96
C GLU A 435 47.66 15.39 -3.09
N VAL A 436 48.92 14.94 -3.21
CA VAL A 436 50.11 15.78 -3.36
C VAL A 436 50.57 15.85 -4.83
N PRO A 437 50.94 17.03 -5.37
CA PRO A 437 51.52 17.12 -6.72
C PRO A 437 52.84 16.35 -6.84
N LEU A 438 52.91 15.39 -7.77
CA LEU A 438 54.09 14.53 -7.95
C LEU A 438 55.35 15.33 -8.34
N LEU A 439 55.20 16.42 -9.09
CA LEU A 439 56.33 17.31 -9.41
C LEU A 439 56.95 17.94 -8.15
N ALA A 440 56.11 18.39 -7.19
CA ALA A 440 56.60 18.96 -5.94
C ALA A 440 57.39 17.94 -5.12
N MET A 441 56.88 16.70 -4.99
CA MET A 441 57.59 15.61 -4.30
C MET A 441 58.96 15.30 -4.93
N LEU A 442 59.07 15.34 -6.26
CA LEU A 442 60.32 15.09 -6.98
C LEU A 442 61.30 16.27 -6.87
N GLU A 443 60.80 17.51 -6.84
CA GLU A 443 61.60 18.72 -6.64
C GLU A 443 62.12 18.83 -5.20
N GLU A 444 61.30 18.52 -4.19
CA GLU A 444 61.70 18.40 -2.78
C GLU A 444 62.77 17.33 -2.57
N TYR A 445 62.60 16.14 -3.17
CA TYR A 445 63.62 15.08 -3.12
C TYR A 445 64.95 15.53 -3.75
N ASN A 446 64.90 16.21 -4.89
CA ASN A 446 66.10 16.77 -5.53
C ASN A 446 66.80 17.81 -4.65
N ALA A 447 66.05 18.70 -3.98
CA ALA A 447 66.60 19.70 -3.07
C ALA A 447 67.29 19.04 -1.86
N LEU A 448 66.63 18.08 -1.20
CA LEU A 448 67.20 17.31 -0.09
C LEU A 448 68.46 16.54 -0.49
N ARG A 449 68.46 15.96 -1.70
CA ARG A 449 69.61 15.25 -2.25
C ARG A 449 70.77 16.20 -2.55
N GLN A 450 70.51 17.40 -3.05
CA GLN A 450 71.53 18.45 -3.22
C GLN A 450 72.10 18.92 -1.87
N GLU A 451 71.27 19.12 -0.86
CA GLU A 451 71.70 19.47 0.51
C GLU A 451 72.62 18.39 1.11
N LYS A 452 72.25 17.11 0.97
CA LYS A 452 73.12 15.98 1.40
C LYS A 452 74.46 15.94 0.66
N GLU A 453 74.52 16.31 -0.62
CA GLU A 453 75.78 16.41 -1.37
C GLU A 453 76.60 17.65 -0.97
N GLU A 454 75.94 18.77 -0.72
CA GLU A 454 76.53 19.99 -0.16
C GLU A 454 77.16 19.73 1.21
N GLU A 455 76.46 19.05 2.11
CA GLU A 455 76.97 18.69 3.44
C GLU A 455 78.18 17.76 3.33
N LYS A 456 78.08 16.70 2.49
CA LYS A 456 79.23 15.82 2.16
C LYS A 456 80.40 16.62 1.57
N ARG A 457 80.15 17.69 0.80
CA ARG A 457 81.17 18.61 0.26
C ARG A 457 81.76 19.51 1.35
N ARG A 458 80.94 20.07 2.25
CA ARG A 458 81.37 20.90 3.40
C ARG A 458 82.25 20.09 4.34
N LEU A 459 81.83 18.88 4.74
CA LEU A 459 82.62 17.95 5.55
C LEU A 459 83.95 17.56 4.89
N ARG A 460 83.99 17.42 3.55
CA ARG A 460 85.24 17.21 2.79
C ARG A 460 86.13 18.46 2.77
N GLN A 461 85.55 19.66 2.71
CA GLN A 461 86.28 20.93 2.75
C GLN A 461 86.83 21.23 4.15
N GLU A 462 86.08 20.95 5.22
CA GLU A 462 86.56 21.03 6.61
C GLU A 462 87.70 20.05 6.86
N LYS A 463 87.55 18.78 6.46
CA LYS A 463 88.64 17.80 6.56
C LYS A 463 89.90 18.25 5.80
N LYS A 464 89.76 18.91 4.64
CA LYS A 464 90.89 19.53 3.93
C LYS A 464 91.48 20.73 4.69
N LYS A 465 90.66 21.63 5.25
CA LYS A 465 91.12 22.79 6.03
C LYS A 465 91.88 22.36 7.30
N VAL A 466 91.37 21.36 8.02
CA VAL A 466 92.04 20.76 9.19
C VAL A 466 93.39 20.14 8.78
N GLN A 467 93.46 19.50 7.61
CA GLN A 467 94.71 18.94 7.10
C GLN A 467 95.74 20.02 6.70
N THR A 468 95.30 21.18 6.22
CA THR A 468 96.18 22.33 5.93
C THR A 468 96.69 23.03 7.20
N GLN A 469 95.92 23.05 8.30
CA GLN A 469 96.34 23.66 9.57
C GLN A 469 97.48 22.90 10.30
N VAL A 470 97.77 21.66 9.91
CA VAL A 470 98.84 20.83 10.54
C VAL A 470 100.22 21.06 9.87
N ILE A 471 100.32 21.87 8.82
CA ILE A 471 101.55 22.05 8.02
C ILE A 471 102.16 23.46 8.16
N ILE A 472 102.11 24.06 9.36
CA ILE A 472 102.93 25.25 9.71
C ILE A 472 103.44 25.18 11.17
N GLN A 473 104.45 24.35 11.44
CA GLN A 473 105.68 24.74 12.15
C GLN A 473 106.71 23.60 12.11
N PRO A 474 108.01 23.89 11.96
CA PRO A 474 109.01 22.85 11.73
C PRO A 474 109.73 22.41 13.02
N ASP A 475 110.12 21.14 13.01
CA ASP A 475 111.37 20.61 13.56
C ASP A 475 111.59 20.49 15.09
N ASN A 476 112.03 19.28 15.46
CA ASN A 476 113.31 18.99 16.14
C ASN A 476 113.34 18.38 17.59
N PHE A 477 114.33 17.49 17.79
CA PHE A 477 114.89 16.87 19.04
C PHE A 477 114.29 15.56 19.66
N TYR A 478 115.06 14.46 19.44
CA TYR A 478 115.34 13.23 20.26
C TYR A 478 114.21 12.36 20.87
N GLY A 479 114.30 11.02 21.00
CA GLY A 479 115.35 9.99 20.74
C GLY A 479 115.23 8.83 21.78
N PRO A 480 115.97 7.69 21.74
CA PRO A 480 116.81 7.10 20.68
C PRO A 480 116.49 5.59 20.37
N ARG A 481 117.25 4.98 19.44
CA ARG A 481 117.32 3.51 19.20
C ARG A 481 118.24 2.81 20.22
N PRO A 482 118.31 1.46 20.17
CA PRO A 482 119.60 0.85 19.86
C PRO A 482 119.57 0.00 18.57
N SER A 483 120.69 -0.01 17.86
CA SER A 483 120.88 -0.81 16.64
C SER A 483 122.28 -1.40 16.66
N THR A 484 122.39 -2.71 16.51
CA THR A 484 123.67 -3.41 16.30
C THR A 484 123.81 -3.77 14.82
N SER A 485 124.99 -3.47 14.28
CA SER A 485 125.47 -3.96 12.99
C SER A 485 126.84 -4.62 13.25
N SER A 486 127.45 -5.41 12.36
CA SER A 486 127.11 -5.81 10.99
C SER A 486 127.84 -7.13 10.65
N ARG A 487 127.42 -7.79 9.57
CA ARG A 487 128.35 -8.12 8.47
C ARG A 487 127.59 -8.43 7.18
N ARG A 488 127.98 -7.79 6.09
CA ARG A 488 127.60 -8.18 4.72
C ARG A 488 128.59 -9.21 4.19
N LEU A 489 128.10 -10.17 3.41
CA LEU A 489 128.77 -10.65 2.20
C LEU A 489 127.71 -10.83 1.09
N SER A 490 128.14 -10.87 -0.17
CA SER A 490 127.32 -10.56 -1.35
C SER A 490 127.43 -11.61 -2.45
N ASN A 491 126.34 -11.77 -3.21
CA ASN A 491 126.21 -12.26 -4.60
C ASN A 491 126.97 -13.53 -5.07
N ALA A 492 126.19 -14.57 -5.40
CA ALA A 492 126.30 -15.43 -6.59
C ALA A 492 124.90 -16.05 -6.81
N SER A 493 124.13 -15.80 -7.87
CA SER A 493 124.30 -16.09 -9.32
C SER A 493 124.10 -17.58 -9.70
N ILE A 494 123.56 -17.80 -10.91
CA ILE A 494 123.28 -19.10 -11.58
C ILE A 494 121.96 -19.76 -11.11
N ASN A 495 120.85 -19.85 -11.87
CA ASN A 495 120.55 -20.20 -13.28
C ASN A 495 120.43 -21.73 -13.51
N GLY A 496 119.34 -22.14 -14.20
CA GLY A 496 118.93 -23.55 -14.38
C GLY A 496 117.98 -24.05 -13.27
N GLY A 497 116.79 -24.58 -13.51
CA GLY A 497 116.15 -25.01 -14.76
C GLY A 497 116.24 -26.53 -14.96
N HIS A 498 115.09 -27.17 -15.21
CA HIS A 498 114.81 -28.57 -15.65
C HIS A 498 114.05 -29.49 -14.67
N SER A 499 112.72 -29.50 -14.85
CA SER A 499 111.87 -30.67 -15.17
C SER A 499 111.86 -31.99 -14.35
N ASN A 500 110.63 -32.33 -13.91
CA ASN A 500 109.93 -33.63 -14.02
C ASN A 500 110.26 -34.85 -13.11
N ALA A 501 109.30 -35.18 -12.23
CA ALA A 501 108.71 -36.52 -12.00
C ALA A 501 107.38 -36.32 -11.21
N ILE A 502 106.19 -36.47 -11.78
CA ILE A 502 105.40 -37.70 -12.06
C ILE A 502 105.04 -38.56 -10.84
N ALA A 503 103.77 -38.43 -10.41
CA ALA A 503 102.85 -39.49 -9.97
C ALA A 503 101.42 -38.90 -10.16
N LEU A 504 100.47 -39.39 -10.98
CA LEU A 504 99.83 -40.72 -11.05
C LEU A 504 99.32 -41.18 -9.67
N ASN A 505 98.04 -41.46 -9.38
CA ASN A 505 96.77 -41.53 -10.13
C ASN A 505 95.64 -41.15 -9.13
N LYS A 506 94.41 -40.75 -9.49
CA LYS A 506 93.38 -41.56 -10.19
C LYS A 506 92.28 -40.70 -10.83
N ARG A 507 91.86 -41.11 -12.03
CA ARG A 507 90.55 -40.87 -12.68
C ARG A 507 89.41 -41.49 -11.82
N ILE A 508 88.11 -41.25 -12.02
CA ILE A 508 87.34 -41.33 -13.28
C ILE A 508 86.14 -40.36 -13.27
N SER A 509 85.96 -39.69 -14.39
CA SER A 509 84.70 -39.05 -14.83
C SER A 509 84.07 -39.90 -15.93
N LEU A 510 82.75 -39.78 -16.12
CA LEU A 510 81.94 -39.98 -17.35
C LEU A 510 80.46 -39.94 -16.88
N GLY A 511 79.47 -39.38 -17.58
CA GLY A 511 79.49 -38.63 -18.84
C GLY A 511 78.20 -38.87 -19.65
N ILE A 512 77.69 -37.81 -20.30
CA ILE A 512 76.94 -37.83 -21.57
C ILE A 512 75.40 -38.05 -21.54
N GLN A 513 74.74 -37.14 -22.29
CA GLN A 513 73.46 -37.18 -23.04
C GLN A 513 72.08 -36.81 -22.46
N GLN A 514 71.35 -36.15 -23.37
CA GLN A 514 69.97 -35.67 -23.35
C GLN A 514 68.97 -36.82 -23.49
N LEU A 515 67.74 -36.62 -23.01
CA LEU A 515 66.52 -36.83 -23.82
C LEU A 515 65.31 -36.11 -23.19
N GLU A 516 64.27 -35.93 -24.00
CA GLU A 516 63.12 -35.07 -23.71
C GLU A 516 61.95 -35.79 -23.02
N SER A 517 60.97 -34.95 -22.65
CA SER A 517 59.51 -35.18 -22.74
C SER A 517 58.73 -35.57 -21.48
N ASN A 518 57.69 -34.76 -21.23
CA ASN A 518 56.34 -35.08 -20.71
C ASN A 518 56.21 -35.76 -19.31
N SER A 519 55.11 -35.65 -18.58
CA SER A 519 54.02 -34.67 -18.41
C SER A 519 53.16 -35.15 -17.21
N ILE A 520 52.07 -34.44 -16.86
CA ILE A 520 50.87 -35.01 -16.18
C ILE A 520 50.95 -35.32 -14.66
N ASN A 521 50.21 -34.49 -13.91
CA ASN A 521 49.28 -34.77 -12.79
C ASN A 521 49.72 -35.43 -11.46
N SER A 522 49.54 -34.68 -10.36
CA SER A 522 48.75 -35.05 -9.14
C SER A 522 48.81 -33.88 -8.13
N SER A 523 47.76 -33.12 -7.83
CA SER A 523 46.57 -33.43 -6.99
C SER A 523 46.84 -33.69 -5.49
N THR A 524 46.70 -32.62 -4.70
CA THR A 524 45.80 -32.51 -3.52
C THR A 524 46.04 -33.36 -2.24
N GLN A 525 45.87 -32.69 -1.07
CA GLN A 525 45.80 -33.21 0.32
C GLN A 525 47.11 -33.82 0.88
N GLY A 526 47.44 -33.66 2.17
CA GLY A 526 46.78 -32.96 3.28
C GLY A 526 47.55 -33.22 4.60
N ILE A 527 46.94 -32.93 5.76
CA ILE A 527 47.44 -33.27 7.13
C ILE A 527 48.66 -32.39 7.55
N SER A 528 48.57 -31.31 8.34
CA SER A 528 47.98 -31.06 9.68
C SER A 528 48.89 -31.43 10.87
N ILE A 529 48.51 -30.92 12.07
CA ILE A 529 48.83 -31.42 13.43
C ILE A 529 50.03 -30.80 14.23
N LEU A 530 49.65 -30.19 15.38
CA LEU A 530 50.39 -29.99 16.67
C LEU A 530 51.54 -28.95 16.75
N LYS A 531 51.78 -28.24 17.88
CA LYS A 531 50.99 -27.92 19.12
C LYS A 531 51.77 -26.87 19.95
N GLU A 532 51.13 -26.34 21.00
CA GLU A 532 51.77 -25.85 22.26
C GLU A 532 52.47 -24.47 22.20
N GLY A 533 52.41 -23.59 23.21
CA GLY A 533 51.62 -23.58 24.46
C GLY A 533 52.29 -22.72 25.57
N ARG A 534 51.47 -22.17 26.49
CA ARG A 534 51.83 -21.36 27.70
C ARG A 534 52.22 -19.89 27.46
N LYS A 535 52.01 -18.91 28.36
CA LYS A 535 51.02 -18.59 29.42
C LYS A 535 51.54 -17.35 30.18
N SER A 536 50.74 -16.27 30.23
CA SER A 536 50.58 -15.32 31.37
C SER A 536 51.76 -14.38 31.76
N PRO A 537 51.61 -13.38 32.68
CA PRO A 537 50.40 -12.93 33.42
C PRO A 537 50.18 -11.38 33.57
N VAL A 538 48.95 -10.93 33.95
CA VAL A 538 48.62 -9.89 35.01
C VAL A 538 49.07 -8.40 34.78
N GLN A 539 48.40 -7.28 35.17
CA GLN A 539 47.27 -6.98 36.09
C GLN A 539 46.44 -5.70 35.72
N ASN A 540 45.29 -5.59 36.39
CA ASN A 540 44.28 -4.50 36.50
C ASN A 540 44.73 -3.02 36.58
N ILE A 541 43.79 -2.10 36.26
CA ILE A 541 43.16 -1.17 37.21
C ILE A 541 41.73 -0.82 36.72
N ALA A 542 40.81 -0.55 37.64
CA ALA A 542 39.41 -0.18 37.37
C ALA A 542 39.02 1.11 38.12
N LEU A 543 38.00 1.82 37.64
CA LEU A 543 37.27 2.83 38.42
C LEU A 543 35.76 2.71 38.17
N ARG A 544 34.97 3.01 39.22
CA ARG A 544 33.53 2.71 39.32
C ARG A 544 32.84 3.73 40.23
N HIS A 545 31.65 4.21 39.82
CA HIS A 545 30.61 4.81 40.67
C HIS A 545 29.25 4.63 39.93
N ASN A 546 28.05 4.39 40.51
CA ASN A 546 27.48 4.44 41.87
C ASN A 546 27.03 5.84 42.36
N LEU A 547 25.82 6.07 42.92
CA LEU A 547 24.64 5.21 43.21
C LEU A 547 23.41 6.12 43.60
N VAL A 548 22.17 5.57 43.54
CA VAL A 548 21.01 5.84 44.48
C VAL A 548 20.25 7.20 44.33
N SER A 549 18.94 7.38 44.62
CA SER A 549 17.87 6.60 45.31
C SER A 549 16.45 6.81 44.72
N GLN A 550 15.51 5.92 45.07
CA GLN A 550 14.05 6.08 44.92
C GLN A 550 13.44 7.14 45.87
N VAL A 551 12.29 7.70 45.48
CA VAL A 551 11.27 8.26 46.40
C VAL A 551 9.86 7.86 45.89
N ARG A 552 8.94 7.56 46.81
CA ARG A 552 7.50 7.33 46.57
C ARG A 552 6.80 8.65 46.26
N ASP A 553 5.71 8.62 45.50
CA ASP A 553 4.46 9.22 46.01
C ASP A 553 3.21 8.62 45.37
N GLU A 554 2.14 8.55 46.17
CA GLU A 554 0.80 8.16 45.75
C GLU A 554 -0.03 9.44 45.53
N THR A 555 -0.83 9.52 44.45
CA THR A 555 -2.06 10.32 44.50
C THR A 555 -3.05 9.92 43.42
N ALA A 556 -4.32 9.92 43.82
CA ALA A 556 -5.48 9.42 43.09
C ALA A 556 -5.76 10.09 41.74
N SER A 557 -6.26 9.30 40.76
CA SER A 557 -7.57 9.54 40.13
C SER A 557 -7.93 8.41 39.15
N VAL A 558 -9.22 8.04 39.12
CA VAL A 558 -10.05 7.63 37.96
C VAL A 558 -11.10 6.57 38.36
N VAL A 559 -12.32 7.08 38.54
CA VAL A 559 -13.62 6.53 38.10
C VAL A 559 -13.87 5.02 38.24
N SER A 560 -14.61 4.71 39.31
CA SER A 560 -15.71 3.73 39.40
C SER A 560 -16.08 2.94 38.14
N THR A 561 -15.99 1.61 38.21
CA THR A 561 -16.73 0.69 37.34
C THR A 561 -17.76 -0.08 38.15
N PHE A 562 -19.00 -0.10 37.65
CA PHE A 562 -20.15 -0.74 38.29
C PHE A 562 -19.97 -2.27 38.40
N SER A 563 -20.30 -2.82 39.56
CA SER A 563 -20.60 -4.26 39.68
C SER A 563 -22.07 -4.51 39.36
N GLY A 564 -22.35 -5.50 38.51
CA GLY A 564 -23.69 -6.01 38.20
C GLY A 564 -23.65 -7.54 38.09
N PRO A 565 -24.64 -8.29 38.64
CA PRO A 565 -24.42 -9.68 39.02
C PRO A 565 -24.81 -10.74 37.96
N ILE A 566 -24.47 -11.97 38.31
CA ILE A 566 -24.67 -13.22 37.56
C ILE A 566 -26.16 -13.64 37.52
N SER A 567 -26.53 -14.28 36.41
CA SER A 567 -27.75 -15.08 36.13
C SER A 567 -28.12 -16.11 37.23
N PRO A 568 -29.35 -16.69 37.25
CA PRO A 568 -29.91 -17.49 36.14
C PRO A 568 -30.75 -16.71 35.13
#